data_AF-A0A6J6C1A0-F1
#
_entry.id   AF-A0A6J6C1A0-F1
#
_cell.length_a   1.000
_cell.length_b   1.000
_cell.length_c   1.000
_cell.angle_alpha   90.00
_cell.angle_beta   90.00
_cell.angle_gamma   90.00
#
_symmetry.space_group_name_H-M   'P 1'
#
loop_
_entity.id
_entity.type
_entity.pdbx_description
1 polymer ?
#
loop_
_entity_poly.entity_id
_entity_poly.type
_entity_poly.pdbx_seq_one_letter_code
_entity_poly.pdbx_strand_id
1 'polypeptide(L)'
;MVGKWLGSDVPAVGISLGFERVMDLVSPSLFASSGDAVVLVVEGDVLAKAIEIRASLIAQGYRVRLESRPKKLNTLFESLAANGFTHFATLDETTTEIELRPIA
;
A
#
# COMPACT_ATOMS: atom_id res chain seq x y z
N MET A 1 -30.36 20.35 2.58
CA MET A 1 -30.40 21.84 2.59
C MET A 1 -29.85 22.29 3.93
N VAL A 2 -28.72 23.00 3.91
CA VAL A 2 -28.15 23.64 5.12
C VAL A 2 -29.17 24.64 5.65
N GLY A 3 -29.35 24.72 6.97
CA GLY A 3 -30.26 25.71 7.58
C GLY A 3 -31.76 25.34 7.59
N LYS A 4 -32.19 24.26 6.91
CA LYS A 4 -33.63 23.92 6.76
C LYS A 4 -34.41 23.79 8.08
N TRP A 5 -33.75 23.43 9.18
CA TRP A 5 -34.38 23.23 10.49
C TRP A 5 -33.92 24.23 11.56
N LEU A 6 -33.06 25.18 11.19
CA LEU A 6 -32.47 26.15 12.12
C LEU A 6 -33.27 27.46 12.21
N GLY A 7 -34.19 27.70 11.27
CA GLY A 7 -34.97 28.94 11.23
C GLY A 7 -34.14 30.19 10.93
N SER A 8 -32.87 30.01 10.56
CA SER A 8 -31.91 31.07 10.26
C SER A 8 -31.10 30.72 9.02
N ASP A 9 -30.68 31.75 8.29
CA ASP A 9 -29.77 31.59 7.16
C ASP A 9 -28.38 31.21 7.67
N VAL A 10 -27.83 30.15 7.07
CA VAL A 10 -26.50 29.64 7.40
C VAL A 10 -25.63 29.76 6.15
N PRO A 11 -24.51 30.52 6.19
CA PRO A 11 -23.59 30.58 5.07
C PRO A 11 -22.94 29.21 4.85
N ALA A 12 -22.97 28.73 3.62
CA ALA A 12 -22.39 27.43 3.26
C ALA A 12 -21.80 27.45 1.85
N VAL A 13 -20.72 26.69 1.67
CA VAL A 13 -20.11 26.36 0.38
C VAL A 13 -19.86 24.87 0.34
N GLY A 14 -20.09 24.24 -0.81
CA GLY A 14 -19.85 22.83 -1.01
C GLY A 14 -19.55 22.54 -2.47
N ILE A 15 -18.69 21.55 -2.70
CA ILE A 15 -18.48 20.95 -4.01
C ILE A 15 -19.05 19.54 -4.02
N SER A 16 -19.55 19.10 -5.17
CA SER A 16 -19.99 17.72 -5.37
C SER A 16 -19.10 17.09 -6.44
N LEU A 17 -18.60 15.89 -6.14
CA LEU A 17 -17.75 15.12 -7.04
C LEU A 17 -18.38 13.73 -7.20
N GLY A 18 -18.87 13.41 -8.39
CA GLY A 18 -19.42 12.09 -8.68
C GLY A 18 -18.29 11.08 -8.90
N PHE A 19 -18.04 10.21 -7.93
CA PHE A 19 -16.89 9.29 -7.97
C PHE A 19 -16.86 8.40 -9.22
N GLU A 20 -18.02 7.91 -9.67
CA GLU A 20 -18.13 7.09 -10.89
C GLU A 20 -17.61 7.85 -12.12
N ARG A 21 -17.99 9.13 -12.28
CA ARG A 21 -17.49 9.98 -13.39
C ARG A 21 -16.02 10.32 -13.27
N VAL A 22 -15.50 10.39 -12.04
CA VAL A 22 -14.07 10.62 -11.82
C VAL A 22 -13.28 9.40 -12.25
N MET A 23 -13.77 8.19 -11.97
CA MET A 23 -13.12 6.95 -12.39
C MET A 23 -13.04 6.81 -13.92
N ASP A 24 -14.06 7.27 -14.65
CA ASP A 24 -14.03 7.31 -16.14
C ASP A 24 -12.89 8.19 -16.69
N LEU A 25 -12.41 9.16 -15.92
CA LEU A 25 -11.31 10.06 -16.30
C LEU A 25 -9.93 9.52 -15.91
N VAL A 26 -9.87 8.51 -15.05
CA VAL A 26 -8.61 7.91 -14.62
C VAL A 26 -8.13 6.94 -15.71
N SER A 27 -6.89 7.13 -16.18
CA SER A 27 -6.33 6.26 -17.21
C SER A 27 -6.24 4.81 -16.72
N PRO A 28 -6.71 3.81 -17.49
CA PRO A 28 -6.61 2.42 -17.09
C PRO A 28 -5.17 1.91 -16.85
N SER A 29 -4.18 2.56 -17.48
CA SER A 29 -2.76 2.25 -17.27
C SER A 29 -2.29 2.56 -15.85
N LEU A 30 -2.99 3.43 -15.11
CA LEU A 30 -2.72 3.66 -13.69
C LEU A 30 -3.14 2.48 -12.81
N PHE A 31 -4.03 1.61 -13.31
CA PHE A 31 -4.42 0.38 -12.64
C PHE A 31 -3.57 -0.82 -13.06
N ALA A 32 -2.87 -0.72 -14.19
CA ALA A 32 -1.90 -1.72 -14.61
C ALA A 32 -0.67 -1.62 -13.69
N SER A 33 -0.60 -2.52 -12.70
CA SER A 33 0.55 -2.65 -11.82
C SER A 33 1.71 -3.24 -12.62
N SER A 34 2.47 -2.39 -13.33
CA SER A 34 3.54 -2.82 -14.24
C SER A 34 4.88 -3.09 -13.56
N GLY A 35 4.99 -2.86 -12.25
CA GLY A 35 6.21 -3.09 -11.47
C GLY A 35 6.11 -4.32 -10.59
N ASP A 36 7.24 -4.99 -10.39
CA ASP A 36 7.39 -6.04 -9.39
C ASP A 36 6.94 -5.51 -8.02
N ALA A 37 6.21 -6.36 -7.29
CA ALA A 37 5.66 -6.03 -5.99
C ALA A 37 6.35 -6.86 -4.91
N VAL A 38 6.84 -6.17 -3.88
CA VAL A 38 7.64 -6.72 -2.78
C VAL A 38 6.86 -6.65 -1.47
N VAL A 39 6.89 -7.74 -0.71
CA VAL A 39 6.42 -7.79 0.67
C VAL A 39 7.63 -7.78 1.59
N LEU A 40 7.79 -6.72 2.38
CA LEU A 40 8.80 -6.68 3.44
C LEU A 40 8.19 -7.21 4.73
N VAL A 41 8.60 -8.41 5.13
CA VAL A 41 8.20 -9.06 6.38
C VAL A 41 9.09 -8.55 7.50
N VAL A 42 8.52 -7.79 8.41
CA VAL A 42 9.21 -7.09 9.50
C VAL A 42 9.10 -7.87 10.80
N GLU A 43 10.22 -8.08 11.47
CA GLU A 43 10.34 -8.74 12.77
C GLU A 43 11.18 -7.90 13.75
N GLY A 44 10.70 -7.76 14.98
CA GLY A 44 11.35 -6.92 15.99
C GLY A 44 11.09 -5.43 15.81
N ASP A 45 11.88 -4.60 16.51
CA ASP A 45 11.71 -3.15 16.53
C ASP A 45 12.56 -2.45 15.44
N VAL A 46 12.29 -2.81 14.18
CA VAL A 46 13.04 -2.32 13.01
C VAL A 46 12.19 -1.48 12.07
N LEU A 47 11.10 -0.89 12.57
CA LEU A 47 10.15 -0.12 11.76
C LEU A 47 10.80 1.07 11.04
N ALA A 48 11.68 1.81 11.73
CA ALA A 48 12.38 2.94 11.12
C ALA A 48 13.19 2.51 9.90
N LYS A 49 13.98 1.43 10.05
CA LYS A 49 14.76 0.82 8.97
C LYS A 49 13.86 0.27 7.86
N ALA A 50 12.72 -0.32 8.21
CA ALA A 50 11.73 -0.81 7.25
C ALA A 50 11.18 0.30 6.36
N ILE A 51 10.94 1.49 6.93
CA ILE A 51 10.47 2.67 6.20
C ILE A 51 11.54 3.18 5.24
N GLU A 52 12.81 3.23 5.66
CA GLU A 52 13.93 3.62 4.80
C GLU A 52 14.11 2.66 3.62
N ILE A 53 14.11 1.36 3.88
CA ILE A 53 14.22 0.32 2.84
C ILE A 53 13.03 0.40 1.88
N ARG A 54 11.81 0.59 2.41
CA ARG A 54 10.62 0.78 1.59
C ARG A 54 10.76 1.98 0.66
N ALA A 55 11.27 3.10 1.15
CA ALA A 55 11.49 4.28 0.31
C ALA A 55 12.50 4.01 -0.81
N SER A 56 13.60 3.32 -0.50
CA SER A 56 14.61 2.91 -1.48
C SER A 56 14.04 1.99 -2.57
N LEU A 57 13.27 0.96 -2.17
CA LEU A 57 12.65 0.03 -3.10
C LEU A 57 11.57 0.72 -3.98
N ILE A 58 10.80 1.65 -3.42
CA ILE A 58 9.84 2.45 -4.20
C ILE A 58 10.57 3.32 -5.23
N ALA A 59 11.70 3.92 -4.86
CA ALA A 59 12.51 4.73 -5.78
C ALA A 59 13.09 3.88 -6.94
N GLN A 60 13.30 2.59 -6.72
CA GLN A 60 13.70 1.62 -7.75
C GLN A 60 12.52 1.13 -8.62
N GLY A 61 11.29 1.55 -8.31
CA GLY A 61 10.09 1.21 -9.09
C GLY A 61 9.28 0.03 -8.52
N TYR A 62 9.66 -0.52 -7.37
CA TYR A 62 8.89 -1.61 -6.74
C TYR A 62 7.64 -1.08 -6.04
N ARG A 63 6.57 -1.87 -6.07
CA ARG A 63 5.42 -1.65 -5.18
C ARG A 63 5.68 -2.39 -3.87
N VAL A 64 5.86 -1.66 -2.78
CA VAL A 64 6.30 -2.25 -1.50
C VAL A 64 5.21 -2.20 -0.44
N ARG A 65 4.95 -3.36 0.18
CA ARG A 65 4.06 -3.52 1.34
C ARG A 65 4.85 -4.00 2.54
N LEU A 66 4.59 -3.43 3.71
CA LEU A 66 5.14 -3.90 4.98
C LEU A 66 4.14 -4.85 5.63
N GLU A 67 4.62 -5.98 6.16
CA GLU A 67 3.82 -6.93 6.94
C GLU A 67 4.59 -7.32 8.19
N SER A 68 3.93 -7.32 9.34
CA SER A 68 4.54 -7.88 10.56
C SER A 68 4.58 -9.41 10.44
N ARG A 69 5.68 -10.04 10.86
CA ARG A 69 5.85 -11.50 10.73
C ARG A 69 4.71 -12.29 11.40
N PRO A 70 3.83 -12.95 10.62
CA PRO A 70 2.78 -13.79 11.20
C PRO A 70 3.32 -15.17 11.58
N LYS A 71 2.58 -15.90 12.41
CA LYS A 71 2.90 -17.29 12.78
C LYS A 71 2.86 -18.25 11.58
N LYS A 72 2.04 -17.97 10.57
CA LYS A 72 1.88 -18.81 9.36
C LYS A 72 2.26 -18.03 8.11
N LEU A 73 3.55 -18.07 7.75
CA LEU A 73 4.08 -17.35 6.58
C LEU A 73 3.52 -17.86 5.25
N ASN A 74 3.29 -19.16 5.09
CA ASN A 74 2.79 -19.71 3.83
C ASN A 74 1.40 -19.15 3.47
N THR A 75 0.50 -19.01 4.45
CA THR A 75 -0.82 -18.42 4.24
C THR A 75 -0.73 -16.94 3.86
N LEU A 76 0.25 -16.22 4.42
CA LEU A 76 0.53 -14.83 4.03
C LEU A 76 0.97 -14.77 2.56
N PHE A 77 1.94 -15.59 2.17
CA PHE A 77 2.47 -15.59 0.81
C PHE A 77 1.44 -16.02 -0.23
N GLU A 78 0.61 -17.03 0.05
CA GLU A 78 -0.50 -17.42 -0.82
C GLU A 78 -1.48 -16.26 -1.04
N SER A 79 -1.88 -15.59 0.05
CA SER A 79 -2.77 -14.44 -0.03
C SER A 79 -2.14 -13.28 -0.81
N LEU A 80 -0.87 -12.98 -0.58
CA LEU A 80 -0.18 -11.87 -1.24
C LEU A 80 0.13 -12.17 -2.70
N ALA A 81 0.45 -13.41 -3.06
CA ALA A 81 0.56 -13.86 -4.44
C ALA A 81 -0.73 -13.60 -5.22
N ALA A 82 -1.89 -13.96 -4.63
CA ALA A 82 -3.19 -13.70 -5.23
C ALA A 82 -3.51 -12.19 -5.40
N ASN A 83 -2.86 -11.32 -4.63
CA ASN A 83 -2.97 -9.86 -4.72
C ASN A 83 -1.89 -9.23 -5.63
N GLY A 84 -1.16 -10.06 -6.39
CA GLY A 84 -0.15 -9.62 -7.36
C GLY A 84 1.19 -9.25 -6.74
N PHE A 85 1.51 -9.74 -5.53
CA PHE A 85 2.87 -9.63 -4.99
C PHE A 85 3.76 -10.74 -5.58
N THR A 86 4.94 -10.34 -6.04
CA THR A 86 5.89 -11.19 -6.78
C THR A 86 7.06 -11.66 -5.92
N HIS A 87 7.47 -10.83 -4.97
CA HIS A 87 8.68 -11.02 -4.18
C HIS A 87 8.41 -10.74 -2.71
N PHE A 88 9.26 -11.28 -1.83
CA PHE A 88 9.30 -10.96 -0.41
C PHE A 88 10.75 -10.78 0.05
N ALA A 89 10.91 -10.04 1.15
CA ALA A 89 12.15 -10.00 1.91
C ALA A 89 11.82 -9.98 3.39
N THR A 90 12.72 -10.50 4.22
CA THR A 90 12.61 -10.45 5.68
C THR A 90 13.54 -9.40 6.22
N LEU A 91 13.07 -8.62 7.17
CA LEU A 91 13.85 -7.62 7.88
C LEU A 91 13.73 -7.87 9.39
N ASP A 92 14.88 -8.09 10.00
CA ASP A 92 15.07 -8.15 11.44
C ASP A 92 16.21 -7.21 11.88
N GLU A 93 16.55 -7.22 13.17
CA GLU A 93 17.62 -6.40 13.75
C GLU A 93 19.01 -6.72 13.18
N THR A 94 19.22 -7.94 12.71
CA THR A 94 20.51 -8.43 12.19
C THR A 94 20.69 -8.23 10.68
N THR A 95 19.58 -8.02 9.98
CA THR A 95 19.56 -7.90 8.53
C THR A 95 20.35 -6.67 8.09
N THR A 96 21.48 -6.86 7.41
CA THR A 96 22.32 -5.74 6.94
C THR A 96 22.02 -5.37 5.49
N GLU A 97 21.61 -6.35 4.68
CA GLU A 97 21.31 -6.22 3.26
C GLU A 97 20.00 -6.96 2.95
N ILE A 98 19.23 -6.46 1.98
CA ILE A 98 17.88 -6.97 1.68
C ILE A 98 17.93 -7.87 0.46
N GLU A 99 17.65 -9.15 0.68
CA GLU A 99 17.52 -10.14 -0.39
C GLU A 99 16.05 -10.28 -0.81
N LEU A 100 15.74 -9.94 -2.06
CA LEU A 100 14.43 -10.17 -2.65
C LEU A 100 14.31 -11.62 -3.10
N ARG A 101 13.36 -12.36 -2.53
CA ARG A 101 13.06 -13.76 -2.86
C ARG A 101 11.70 -13.86 -3.54
N PRO A 102 11.49 -14.76 -4.51
CA PRO A 102 10.19 -14.93 -5.14
C PRO A 102 9.17 -15.53 -4.15
N ILE A 103 7.90 -15.10 -4.25
CA ILE A 103 6.79 -15.61 -3.43
C ILE A 103 6.26 -16.97 -3.95
N ALA A 104 6.56 -17.33 -5.20
CA ALA A 104 6.18 -18.59 -5.86
C ALA A 104 7.34 -19.14 -6.70
#